data_AF-A0A8T5N1A7-F1
#
_entry.id   AF-A0A8T5N1A7-F1
#
_cell.length_a   1.000
_cell.length_b   1.000
_cell.length_c   1.000
_cell.angle_alpha   90.00
_cell.angle_beta   90.00
_cell.angle_gamma   90.00
#
_symmetry.space_group_name_H-M   'P 1'
#
loop_
_entity.id
_entity.type
_entity.pdbx_description
1 polymer ?
#
loop_
_entity_poly.entity_id
_entity_poly.type
_entity_poly.pdbx_seq_one_letter_code
_entity_poly.pdbx_strand_id
1 'polypeptide(L)'
;EPVWVVWWDYFDDTGSSKTISLDVGSISSVKITEAVPNAESGADLDENNYPDFFNTETKTASGGKVEITLGESPVFVEGKYFKVEN
;
A
#
# COMPACT_ATOMS: atom_id res chain seq x y z
N GLU A 1 -3.15 11.86 -9.13
CA GLU A 1 -2.12 11.23 -8.27
C GLU A 1 -1.76 9.90 -8.89
N PRO A 2 -0.46 9.56 -9.04
CA PRO A 2 -0.08 8.27 -9.60
C PRO A 2 -0.43 7.15 -8.61
N VAL A 3 -0.76 5.99 -9.18
CA VAL A 3 -1.13 4.78 -8.44
C VAL A 3 -0.29 3.62 -8.97
N TRP A 4 0.26 2.83 -8.06
CA TRP A 4 0.95 1.59 -8.37
C TRP A 4 0.20 0.41 -7.76
N VAL A 5 0.30 -0.74 -8.44
CA VAL A 5 -0.01 -2.05 -7.84
C VAL A 5 1.31 -2.73 -7.59
N VAL A 6 1.56 -3.07 -6.33
CA VAL A 6 2.79 -3.75 -5.93
C VAL A 6 2.39 -5.09 -5.33
N TRP A 7 2.99 -6.15 -5.83
CA TRP A 7 2.78 -7.50 -5.33
C TRP A 7 4.10 -8.24 -5.23
N TRP A 8 4.11 -9.26 -4.40
CA TRP A 8 5.18 -10.23 -4.35
C TRP A 8 4.56 -11.59 -4.64
N ASP A 9 5.18 -12.29 -5.58
CA ASP A 9 4.91 -13.69 -5.85
C ASP A 9 5.39 -14.56 -4.66
N TYR A 10 4.60 -14.54 -3.58
CA TYR A 10 4.93 -15.21 -2.33
C TYR A 10 4.76 -16.73 -2.40
N PHE A 11 4.03 -17.24 -3.40
CA PHE A 11 3.83 -18.67 -3.59
C PHE A 11 5.05 -19.34 -4.24
N ASP A 12 5.84 -18.59 -5.02
CA ASP A 12 7.07 -19.08 -5.66
C ASP A 12 8.36 -18.64 -4.94
N ASP A 13 8.28 -18.04 -3.75
CA ASP A 13 9.44 -17.53 -2.98
C ASP A 13 9.36 -17.90 -1.49
N THR A 14 10.50 -18.03 -0.82
CA THR A 14 10.56 -18.43 0.59
C THR A 14 10.48 -17.21 1.50
N GLY A 15 9.40 -17.08 2.28
CA GLY A 15 9.28 -16.08 3.34
C GLY A 15 7.83 -15.78 3.70
N SER A 16 7.62 -14.96 4.73
CA SER A 16 6.30 -14.41 5.08
C SER A 16 6.14 -12.94 4.69
N SER A 17 7.24 -12.27 4.32
CA SER A 17 7.20 -10.90 3.81
C SER A 17 8.42 -10.58 2.95
N LYS A 18 8.31 -9.53 2.12
CA LYS A 18 9.40 -8.98 1.33
C LYS A 18 9.44 -7.45 1.42
N THR A 19 10.57 -6.89 1.82
CA THR A 19 10.80 -5.45 1.75
C THR A 19 11.37 -5.06 0.39
N ILE A 20 10.76 -4.06 -0.24
CA ILE A 20 11.22 -3.46 -1.49
C ILE A 20 11.39 -1.94 -1.34
N SER A 21 12.20 -1.35 -2.22
CA SER A 21 12.31 0.10 -2.36
C SER A 21 11.66 0.52 -3.69
N LEU A 22 10.54 1.22 -3.60
CA LEU A 22 9.81 1.73 -4.77
C LEU A 22 10.25 3.17 -5.07
N ASP A 23 10.66 3.43 -6.31
CA ASP A 23 10.89 4.80 -6.79
C ASP A 23 9.56 5.48 -7.10
N VAL A 24 9.29 6.57 -6.40
CA VAL A 24 8.07 7.38 -6.49
C VAL A 24 8.37 8.80 -6.98
N GLY A 25 9.59 9.07 -7.44
CA GLY A 25 10.00 10.36 -7.99
C GLY A 25 9.83 11.51 -7.00
N SER A 26 9.10 12.56 -7.39
CA SER A 26 8.91 13.77 -6.57
C SER A 26 7.75 13.69 -5.56
N ILE A 27 7.21 12.50 -5.32
CA ILE A 27 6.13 12.29 -4.35
C ILE A 27 6.70 12.33 -2.95
N SER A 28 5.96 12.96 -2.04
CA SER A 28 6.38 13.17 -0.67
C SER A 28 5.88 12.11 0.28
N SER A 29 4.69 11.58 0.01
CA SER A 29 4.08 10.55 0.82
C SER A 29 3.19 9.67 -0.04
N VAL A 30 3.05 8.42 0.39
CA VAL A 30 2.16 7.45 -0.23
C VAL A 30 1.20 6.92 0.82
N LYS A 31 -0.04 6.67 0.39
CA LYS A 31 -0.97 5.80 1.11
C LYS A 31 -0.87 4.41 0.51
N ILE A 32 -0.65 3.41 1.34
CA ILE A 32 -0.56 2.01 0.95
C ILE A 32 -1.84 1.35 1.48
N THR A 33 -2.56 0.64 0.63
CA THR A 33 -3.81 -0.04 0.97
C THR A 33 -3.70 -1.49 0.52
N GLU A 34 -3.93 -2.45 1.42
CA GLU A 34 -4.01 -3.87 1.02
C GLU A 34 -5.20 -4.10 0.10
N ALA A 35 -5.02 -4.92 -0.93
CA ALA A 35 -6.07 -5.23 -1.89
C ALA A 35 -7.13 -6.20 -1.32
N VAL A 36 -6.78 -6.94 -0.27
CA VAL A 36 -7.67 -7.86 0.44
C VAL A 36 -8.16 -7.17 1.72
N PRO A 37 -9.48 -7.16 1.99
CA PRO A 37 -10.03 -6.65 3.24
C PRO A 37 -9.42 -7.33 4.46
N ASN A 38 -9.36 -6.61 5.59
CA ASN A 38 -8.99 -7.19 6.87
C ASN A 38 -10.17 -7.98 7.46
N ALA A 39 -10.48 -9.10 6.84
CA ALA A 39 -11.59 -9.98 7.20
C ALA A 39 -11.25 -11.43 6.86
N GLU A 40 -11.69 -12.35 7.71
CA GLU A 40 -11.52 -13.80 7.48
C GLU A 40 -12.44 -14.29 6.35
N SER A 41 -13.62 -13.67 6.22
CA SER A 41 -14.60 -14.00 5.18
C SER A 41 -15.35 -12.77 4.68
N GLY A 42 -15.96 -12.89 3.50
CA GLY A 42 -16.83 -11.84 2.97
C GLY A 42 -18.08 -11.57 3.83
N ALA A 43 -18.47 -12.50 4.71
CA ALA A 43 -19.61 -12.32 5.61
C ALA A 43 -19.30 -11.38 6.79
N ASP A 44 -18.03 -11.14 7.08
CA ASP A 44 -17.58 -10.24 8.14
C ASP A 44 -17.53 -8.78 7.69
N LEU A 45 -17.77 -8.51 6.40
CA LEU A 45 -17.76 -7.18 5.83
C LEU A 45 -19.06 -6.42 6.14
N ASP A 46 -18.91 -5.24 6.72
CA ASP A 46 -19.97 -4.25 6.85
C ASP A 46 -19.83 -3.20 5.74
N GLU A 47 -20.81 -3.11 4.84
CA GLU A 47 -20.82 -2.12 3.76
C GLU A 47 -20.78 -0.68 4.29
N ASN A 48 -21.29 -0.43 5.49
CA ASN A 48 -21.25 0.90 6.11
C ASN A 48 -19.83 1.29 6.56
N ASN A 49 -18.93 0.32 6.65
CA ASN A 49 -17.53 0.52 6.99
C ASN A 49 -16.64 0.65 5.74
N TYR A 50 -17.21 0.68 4.52
CA TYR A 50 -16.41 0.96 3.32
C TYR A 50 -15.95 2.43 3.30
N PRO A 51 -14.66 2.73 3.00
CA PRO A 51 -13.57 1.82 2.61
C PRO A 51 -12.62 1.41 3.75
N ASP A 52 -13.01 1.59 5.01
CA ASP A 52 -12.13 1.49 6.18
C ASP A 52 -11.86 0.06 6.66
N PHE A 53 -12.51 -0.95 6.08
CA PHE A 53 -12.20 -2.36 6.36
C PHE A 53 -10.93 -2.88 5.66
N PHE A 54 -10.25 -2.08 4.84
CA PHE A 54 -8.94 -2.43 4.29
C PHE A 54 -7.82 -1.95 5.21
N ASN A 55 -6.77 -2.75 5.38
CA ASN A 55 -5.56 -2.29 6.07
C ASN A 55 -4.90 -1.17 5.25
N THR A 56 -4.55 -0.08 5.92
CA THR A 56 -3.85 1.04 5.29
C THR A 56 -2.66 1.49 6.14
N GLU A 57 -1.60 1.93 5.47
CA GLU A 57 -0.49 2.64 6.10
C GLU A 57 -0.12 3.88 5.27
N THR A 58 0.49 4.87 5.91
CA THR A 58 1.05 6.05 5.22
C THR A 58 2.54 6.09 5.44
N LYS A 59 3.30 6.28 4.37
CA LYS A 59 4.76 6.39 4.43
C LYS A 59 5.25 7.63 3.72
N THR A 60 6.23 8.28 4.31
CA THR A 60 6.96 9.40 3.70
C THR A 60 8.02 8.85 2.75
N ALA A 61 8.14 9.45 1.57
CA ALA A 61 9.21 9.15 0.65
C ALA A 61 10.48 9.93 1.03
N SER A 62 11.64 9.28 0.96
CA SER A 62 12.95 9.89 1.20
C SER A 62 13.83 9.67 -0.02
N GLY A 63 14.42 10.74 -0.56
CA GLY A 63 15.22 10.67 -1.78
C GLY A 63 14.45 10.14 -2.99
N GLY A 64 13.13 10.40 -3.04
CA GLY A 64 12.23 9.90 -4.09
C GLY A 64 11.89 8.42 -4.01
N LYS A 65 12.20 7.76 -2.89
CA LYS A 65 11.91 6.34 -2.69
C LYS A 65 11.10 6.10 -1.43
N VAL A 66 10.31 5.03 -1.43
CA VAL A 66 9.59 4.54 -0.27
C VAL A 66 9.91 3.07 -0.03
N GLU A 67 10.11 2.69 1.23
CA GLU A 67 10.25 1.29 1.62
C GLU A 67 8.88 0.67 1.91
N ILE A 68 8.57 -0.41 1.21
CA ILE A 68 7.29 -1.13 1.34
C ILE A 68 7.59 -2.55 1.78
N THR A 69 6.89 -3.02 2.82
CA THR A 69 6.93 -4.42 3.24
C THR A 69 5.68 -5.09 2.69
N LEU A 70 5.88 -6.03 1.76
CA LEU A 70 4.83 -6.79 1.12
C LEU A 70 4.58 -8.08 1.90
N GLY A 71 3.32 -8.35 2.21
CA GLY A 71 2.85 -9.66 2.67
C GLY A 71 2.36 -10.50 1.49
N GLU A 72 1.39 -11.39 1.78
CA GLU A 72 0.75 -12.26 0.78
C GLU A 72 -0.19 -11.48 -0.16
N SER A 73 -0.86 -10.45 0.37
CA SER A 73 -1.79 -9.63 -0.38
C SER A 73 -1.07 -8.56 -1.22
N PRO A 74 -1.49 -8.33 -2.48
CA PRO A 74 -1.09 -7.14 -3.22
C PRO A 74 -1.48 -5.86 -2.48
N VAL A 75 -0.77 -4.77 -2.78
CA VAL A 75 -1.07 -3.44 -2.24
C VAL A 75 -1.23 -2.41 -3.35
N PHE A 76 -2.17 -1.49 -3.16
CA PHE A 76 -2.27 -0.25 -3.93
C PHE A 76 -1.43 0.83 -3.24
N VAL A 77 -0.59 1.53 -4.00
CA VAL A 77 0.23 2.63 -3.51
C VAL A 77 -0.23 3.90 -4.20
N GLU A 78 -0.78 4.85 -3.46
CA GLU A 78 -1.33 6.11 -3.97
C GLU A 78 -0.43 7.26 -3.54
N GLY A 79 0.16 7.97 -4.50
CA GLY A 79 1.16 9.01 -4.22
C GLY A 79 0.58 10.41 -4.13
N LYS A 80 0.88 11.13 -3.04
CA LYS A 80 0.51 12.53 -2.83
C LYS A 80 1.72 13.45 -3.00
N TYR A 81 1.56 14.49 -3.80
CA TYR A 81 2.54 15.56 -3.90
C TYR A 81 2.43 16.49 -2.68
N PHE A 82 3.53 17.13 -2.27
CA PHE A 82 3.45 18.25 -1.33
C PHE A 82 2.49 19.32 -1.87
N LYS A 83 1.49 19.71 -1.08
CA LYS A 83 0.83 21.00 -1.31
C LYS A 83 1.76 22.08 -0.78
N VAL A 84 2.34 22.86 -1.68
CA VAL A 84 2.90 24.15 -1.29
C VAL A 84 1.70 25.07 -1.08
N GLU A 85 1.33 25.32 0.17
CA GLU A 85 0.40 26.40 0.48
C GLU A 85 1.12 27.73 0.21
N ASN A 86 0.59 28.52 -0.72
CA ASN A 86 1.03 29.88 -1.02
C ASN A 86 0.30 30.88 -0.13
#